data_AF-A0A2D0JLF9-F1
#
_entry.id   AF-A0A2D0JLF9-F1
#
_cell.length_a   1.000
_cell.length_b   1.000
_cell.length_c   1.000
_cell.angle_alpha   90.00
_cell.angle_beta   90.00
_cell.angle_gamma   90.00
#
_symmetry.space_group_name_H-M   'P 1'
#
loop_
_entity.id
_entity.type
_entity.pdbx_description
1 polymer ?
#
loop_
_entity_poly.entity_id
_entity_poly.type
_entity_poly.pdbx_seq_one_letter_code
_entity_poly.pdbx_strand_id
1 'polypeptide(L)' 'MNTEQKRLIERLIEVPQARTEQLITLLSTWLEVERDSETCNMICIALTCTREIDQSLNDVREGK' A
#
# COMPACT_ATOMS: atom_id res chain seq x y z
N MET A 1 -16.05 17.86 -0.22
CA MET A 1 -16.75 16.57 -0.35
C MET A 1 -17.93 16.54 0.60
N ASN A 2 -19.10 16.05 0.18
CA ASN A 2 -20.22 15.85 1.10
C ASN A 2 -20.08 14.53 1.90
N THR A 3 -20.83 14.37 2.99
CA THR A 3 -20.69 13.21 3.90
C THR A 3 -20.94 11.87 3.20
N GLU A 4 -21.86 11.84 2.24
CA GLU A 4 -22.19 10.61 1.50
C GLU A 4 -21.08 10.20 0.54
N GLN A 5 -20.50 11.17 -0.17
CA GLN A 5 -19.32 10.95 -1.00
C GLN A 5 -18.13 10.46 -0.18
N LYS A 6 -17.93 11.01 1.03
CA LYS A 6 -16.86 10.57 1.93
C LYS A 6 -17.02 9.10 2.32
N ARG A 7 -18.23 8.68 2.74
CA ARG A 7 -18.53 7.28 3.06
C ARG A 7 -18.36 6.35 1.87
N LEU A 8 -18.77 6.79 0.67
CA LEU A 8 -18.61 6.00 -0.54
C LEU A 8 -17.11 5.77 -0.83
N ILE A 9 -16.30 6.82 -0.76
CA ILE A 9 -14.84 6.72 -0.95
C ILE A 9 -14.22 5.80 0.09
N GLU A 10 -14.53 5.97 1.37
CA GLU A 10 -14.02 5.12 2.46
C GLU A 10 -14.31 3.64 2.19
N ARG A 11 -15.52 3.29 1.75
CA ARG A 11 -15.88 1.91 1.36
C ARG A 11 -15.11 1.41 0.14
N LEU A 12 -14.87 2.28 -0.85
CA LEU A 12 -14.17 1.90 -2.08
C LEU A 12 -12.68 1.64 -1.83
N ILE A 13 -12.06 2.36 -0.88
CA ILE A 13 -10.63 2.25 -0.59
C ILE A 13 -10.29 1.28 0.55
N GLU A 14 -11.24 0.87 1.37
CA GLU A 14 -11.03 -0.05 2.50
C GLU A 14 -10.31 -1.34 2.08
N VAL A 15 -10.80 -2.01 1.05
CA VAL A 15 -10.19 -3.26 0.55
C VAL A 15 -8.82 -2.99 -0.08
N PRO A 16 -8.65 -2.05 -1.02
CA PRO A 16 -7.33 -1.67 -1.52
C PRO A 16 -6.32 -1.37 -0.41
N GLN A 17 -6.71 -0.63 0.63
CA GLN A 17 -5.83 -0.24 1.72
C GLN A 17 -5.38 -1.46 2.52
N ALA A 18 -6.31 -2.33 2.92
CA ALA A 18 -5.97 -3.58 3.61
C ALA A 18 -5.06 -4.49 2.76
N ARG A 19 -5.23 -4.52 1.43
CA ARG A 19 -4.36 -5.29 0.52
C ARG A 19 -2.97 -4.69 0.42
N THR A 20 -2.86 -3.37 0.36
CA THR A 20 -1.58 -2.68 0.34
C THR A 20 -0.80 -2.91 1.65
N GLU A 21 -1.45 -2.82 2.80
CA GLU A 21 -0.85 -3.15 4.10
C GLU A 21 -0.36 -4.61 4.17
N GLN A 22 -1.15 -5.55 3.65
CA GLN A 22 -0.75 -6.96 3.53
C GLN A 22 0.48 -7.12 2.64
N LEU A 23 0.52 -6.45 1.48
CA LEU A 23 1.67 -6.49 0.57
C LEU A 23 2.93 -5.92 1.22
N ILE A 24 2.83 -4.79 1.93
CA ILE A 24 3.96 -4.21 2.68
C ILE A 24 4.51 -5.24 3.67
N THR A 25 3.63 -5.91 4.42
CA THR A 25 4.03 -6.93 5.41
C THR A 25 4.73 -8.11 4.74
N LEU A 26 4.15 -8.67 3.68
CA LEU A 26 4.70 -9.82 2.97
C LEU A 26 6.05 -9.52 2.33
N LEU A 27 6.16 -8.38 1.64
CA LEU A 27 7.39 -7.98 0.98
C LEU A 27 8.49 -7.64 1.98
N SER A 28 8.16 -6.98 3.11
CA SER A 28 9.14 -6.71 4.17
C SER A 28 9.65 -8.00 4.80
N THR A 29 8.74 -8.94 5.09
CA THR A 29 9.10 -10.26 5.64
C THR A 29 9.97 -11.06 4.67
N TRP A 30 9.67 -11.02 3.37
CA TRP A 30 10.50 -11.69 2.37
C TRP A 30 11.89 -11.05 2.27
N LEU A 31 11.96 -9.71 2.26
CA LEU A 31 13.24 -8.99 2.20
C LEU A 31 14.18 -9.35 3.36
N GLU A 32 13.65 -9.56 4.57
CA GLU A 32 14.46 -9.90 5.75
C GLU A 32 15.22 -11.23 5.63
N VAL A 33 14.68 -12.18 4.86
CA VAL A 33 15.25 -13.53 4.71
C VAL A 33 15.93 -13.75 3.36
N GLU A 34 15.71 -12.86 2.40
CA GLU A 34 16.28 -12.95 1.06
C GLU A 34 17.79 -12.69 1.08
N ARG A 35 18.53 -13.50 0.32
CA ARG A 35 20.00 -13.44 0.26
C ARG A 35 20.49 -13.07 -1.14
N ASP A 36 19.68 -13.29 -2.15
CA ASP A 36 20.00 -12.87 -3.51
C ASP A 36 19.84 -11.35 -3.66
N SER A 37 20.94 -10.67 -3.97
CA SER A 37 20.98 -9.20 -4.00
C SER A 37 20.09 -8.60 -5.09
N GLU A 38 19.93 -9.29 -6.22
CA GLU A 38 19.09 -8.80 -7.32
C GLU A 38 17.61 -8.89 -6.92
N THR A 39 17.22 -10.01 -6.31
CA THR A 39 15.89 -10.22 -5.75
C THR A 39 15.60 -9.23 -4.63
N CYS A 40 16.54 -8.97 -3.70
CA CYS A 40 16.40 -7.91 -2.70
C CYS A 40 16.12 -6.55 -3.33
N ASN A 41 16.85 -6.18 -4.39
CA ASN A 41 16.61 -4.92 -5.11
C ASN A 41 15.20 -4.88 -5.73
N MET A 42 14.75 -5.97 -6.35
CA MET A 42 13.39 -6.07 -6.89
C MET A 42 12.32 -5.94 -5.79
N ILE A 43 12.51 -6.59 -4.63
CA ILE A 43 11.60 -6.48 -3.48
C ILE A 43 11.58 -5.04 -2.95
N CYS A 44 12.72 -4.36 -2.87
CA CYS A 44 12.80 -2.95 -2.48
C CYS A 44 12.03 -2.02 -3.42
N ILE A 45 12.11 -2.26 -4.73
CA ILE A 45 11.33 -1.51 -5.74
C ILE A 45 9.84 -1.77 -5.52
N ALA A 46 9.43 -3.03 -5.37
CA ALA A 46 8.04 -3.39 -5.11
C ALA A 46 7.50 -2.76 -3.81
N LEU A 47 8.31 -2.73 -2.74
CA LEU A 47 7.98 -2.05 -1.48
C LEU A 47 7.79 -0.55 -1.67
N THR A 48 8.65 0.09 -2.45
CA THR A 48 8.53 1.52 -2.77
C THR A 48 7.20 1.81 -3.46
N CYS A 49 6.90 1.09 -4.55
CA CYS A 49 5.62 1.26 -5.27
C CYS A 49 4.41 0.97 -4.37
N THR A 50 4.49 -0.07 -3.53
CA THR A 50 3.39 -0.41 -2.61
C THR A 50 3.15 0.70 -1.58
N ARG A 51 4.22 1.31 -1.05
CA ARG A 51 4.11 2.46 -0.11
C ARG A 51 3.56 3.72 -0.78
N GLU A 52 3.92 3.98 -2.04
CA GLU A 52 3.35 5.10 -2.80
C GLU A 52 1.84 4.92 -3.04
N ILE A 53 1.40 3.69 -3.31
CA ILE A 53 -0.03 3.35 -3.41
C ILE A 53 -0.71 3.55 -2.06
N ASP A 54 -0.12 3.09 -0.96
CA ASP A 54 -0.68 3.28 0.39
C ASP A 54 -0.87 4.76 0.71
N GLN A 55 0.16 5.57 0.43
CA GLN A 55 0.09 7.01 0.60
C GLN A 55 -1.01 7.63 -0.25
N SER A 56 -1.13 7.23 -1.52
CA SER A 56 -2.18 7.73 -2.42
C SER A 56 -3.59 7.39 -1.90
N LEU A 57 -3.77 6.18 -1.34
CA LEU A 57 -5.04 5.78 -0.72
C LEU A 57 -5.33 6.59 0.55
N ASN A 58 -4.31 6.87 1.35
CA ASN A 58 -4.44 7.74 2.53
C ASN A 58 -4.81 9.18 2.15
N ASP A 59 -4.20 9.74 1.11
CA ASP A 59 -4.53 11.08 0.63
C ASP A 59 -5.99 11.15 0.16
N VAL A 60 -6.46 10.15 -0.57
CA VAL A 60 -7.87 10.03 -0.99
C VAL A 60 -8.81 9.92 0.22
N ARG A 61 -8.43 9.16 1.26
CA ARG A 61 -9.20 9.05 2.51
C ARG A 61 -9.32 10.39 3.25
N GLU A 62 -8.24 11.16 3.24
CA GLU A 62 -8.18 12.50 3.84
C GLU A 62 -8.85 13.57 2.97
N GLY A 63 -9.15 13.24 1.71
CA GLY A 63 -9.76 14.15 0.74
C GLY A 63 -8.77 15.17 0.18
N LYS A 64 -7.49 14.80 0.09
CA LYS A 64 -6.39 15.59 -0.49
C LYS A 64 -6.21 15.31 -1.98
#